data_AF-A0A2W4N4U7-F1
#
_entry.id   AF-A0A2W4N4U7-F1
#
_cell.length_a   1.000
_cell.length_b   1.000
_cell.length_c   1.000
_cell.angle_alpha   90.00
_cell.angle_beta   90.00
_cell.angle_gamma   90.00
#
_symmetry.space_group_name_H-M   'P 1'
#
loop_
_entity.id
_entity.type
_entity.pdbx_description
1 polymer ?
#
loop_
_entity_poly.entity_id
_entity_poly.type
_entity_poly.pdbx_seq_one_letter_code
_entity_poly.pdbx_strand_id
1 'polypeptide(L)'
;MYASTYLGLTLIVKGNYEEAERLIIDAIEHMLVLGRRVIIPESFEGLVAVAAAKGENERAVLFAGAAEAIRDVVGSMASPTLQSIRDGYLTRARSQLEAATFESLYDRGKAMPLDRIIELALSGGAPV
;
A
#
# COMPACT_ATOMS: atom_id res chain seq x y z
N MET A 1 15.61 -0.19 -7.67
CA MET A 1 15.60 -1.55 -7.08
C MET A 1 16.53 -1.48 -5.87
N TYR A 2 16.17 -0.87 -4.74
CA TYR A 2 15.35 -1.36 -3.64
C TYR A 2 14.85 -0.18 -2.75
N ALA A 3 14.85 1.03 -3.29
CA ALA A 3 14.70 2.27 -2.52
C ALA A 3 13.41 2.29 -1.70
N SER A 4 12.24 1.94 -2.26
CA SER A 4 10.96 2.02 -1.58
C SER A 4 10.81 1.01 -0.43
N THR A 5 11.33 -0.22 -0.57
CA THR A 5 11.26 -1.26 0.47
C THR A 5 12.19 -0.94 1.64
N TYR A 6 13.43 -0.52 1.36
CA TYR A 6 14.33 -0.06 2.41
C TYR A 6 13.81 1.24 3.01
N LEU A 7 13.25 2.16 2.24
CA LEU A 7 12.71 3.42 2.75
C LEU A 7 11.49 3.20 3.66
N GLY A 8 10.56 2.30 3.31
CA GLY A 8 9.44 1.92 4.17
C GLY A 8 9.89 1.32 5.50
N LEU A 9 10.84 0.37 5.48
CA LEU A 9 11.42 -0.20 6.70
C LEU A 9 12.25 0.82 7.50
N THR A 10 13.03 1.67 6.83
CA THR A 10 13.90 2.67 7.48
C THR A 10 13.10 3.80 8.10
N LEU A 11 11.96 4.17 7.51
CA LEU A 11 11.10 5.23 8.03
C LEU A 11 10.15 4.74 9.14
N ILE A 12 9.72 3.48 9.10
CA ILE A 12 9.07 2.83 10.25
C ILE A 12 10.03 2.82 11.46
N VAL A 13 11.31 2.49 11.25
CA VAL A 13 12.32 2.50 12.32
C VAL A 13 12.63 3.91 12.82
N LYS A 14 12.43 4.95 11.99
CA LYS A 14 12.66 6.36 12.37
C LYS A 14 11.41 7.10 12.89
N GLY A 15 10.23 6.49 12.84
CA GLY A 15 8.97 7.11 13.28
C GLY A 15 8.47 8.27 12.40
N ASN A 16 9.06 8.48 11.22
CA ASN A 16 8.69 9.56 10.29
C ASN A 16 7.76 9.02 9.19
N TYR A 17 6.54 8.70 9.58
CA TYR A 17 5.56 8.04 8.71
C TYR A 17 5.02 8.99 7.62
N GLU A 18 4.91 10.28 7.90
CA GLU A 18 4.43 11.31 6.96
C GLU A 18 5.42 11.53 5.81
N GLU A 19 6.72 11.56 6.14
CA GLU A 19 7.78 11.69 5.14
C GLU A 19 7.85 10.44 4.25
N ALA A 20 7.56 9.27 4.81
CA ALA A 20 7.50 8.01 4.05
C ALA A 20 6.38 8.02 3.03
N GLU A 21 5.18 8.39 3.47
CA GLU A 21 4.00 8.47 2.63
C GLU A 21 4.24 9.44 1.46
N ARG A 22 4.76 10.63 1.74
CA ARG A 22 5.09 11.63 0.70
C ARG A 22 6.09 11.12 -0.33
N LEU A 23 7.22 10.56 0.11
CA LEU A 23 8.26 10.05 -0.81
C LEU A 23 7.77 8.89 -1.67
N ILE A 24 6.90 8.04 -1.12
CA ILE A 24 6.30 6.93 -1.87
C ILE A 24 5.33 7.47 -2.93
N ILE A 25 4.54 8.49 -2.60
CA ILE A 25 3.60 9.10 -3.54
C ILE A 25 4.33 9.83 -4.67
N ASP A 26 5.32 10.66 -4.35
CA ASP A 26 6.15 11.35 -5.36
C ASP A 26 6.78 10.34 -6.33
N ALA A 27 7.23 9.20 -5.80
CA ALA A 27 7.78 8.12 -6.60
C ALA A 27 6.72 7.48 -7.53
N ILE A 28 5.49 7.27 -7.05
CA ILE A 28 4.39 6.74 -7.87
C ILE A 28 4.04 7.71 -9.00
N GLU A 29 3.90 9.01 -8.71
CA GLU A 29 3.60 10.04 -9.72
C GLU A 29 4.68 10.09 -10.80
N HIS A 30 5.97 10.10 -10.41
CA HIS A 30 7.09 10.08 -11.35
C HIS A 30 7.08 8.80 -12.22
N MET A 31 6.76 7.64 -11.65
CA MET A 31 6.70 6.38 -12.41
C MET A 31 5.55 6.35 -13.41
N LEU A 32 4.40 6.95 -13.07
CA LEU A 32 3.26 7.09 -13.98
C LEU A 32 3.59 7.97 -15.18
N VAL A 33 4.23 9.12 -14.94
CA VAL A 33 4.69 10.02 -16.01
C VAL A 33 5.67 9.31 -16.96
N LEU A 34 6.52 8.44 -16.42
CA LEU A 34 7.51 7.68 -17.20
C LEU A 34 6.96 6.39 -17.83
N GLY A 35 5.67 6.08 -17.65
CA GLY A 35 5.03 4.85 -18.15
C GLY A 35 5.56 3.56 -17.51
N ARG A 36 6.31 3.65 -16.40
CA ARG A 36 6.93 2.50 -15.73
C ARG A 36 5.97 1.85 -14.74
N ARG A 37 5.03 1.07 -15.27
CA ARG A 37 4.03 0.34 -14.47
C ARG A 37 4.62 -0.74 -13.55
N VAL A 38 5.83 -1.20 -13.82
CA VAL A 38 6.45 -2.35 -13.12
C VAL A 38 6.88 -2.06 -11.68
N ILE A 39 7.17 -0.80 -11.33
CA ILE A 39 7.70 -0.42 -10.01
C ILE A 39 6.57 0.03 -9.05
N ILE A 40 5.33 0.08 -9.56
CA ILE A 40 4.16 0.54 -8.81
C ILE A 40 3.79 -0.43 -7.66
N PRO A 41 3.77 -1.77 -7.83
CA PRO A 41 3.40 -2.70 -6.76
C PRO A 41 4.22 -2.52 -5.46
N GLU A 42 5.53 -2.35 -5.57
CA GLU A 42 6.41 -2.24 -4.40
C GLU A 42 6.21 -0.92 -3.64
N SER A 43 5.82 0.15 -4.34
CA SER A 43 5.47 1.42 -3.70
C SER A 43 4.18 1.30 -2.87
N PHE A 44 3.17 0.57 -3.39
CA PHE A 44 1.93 0.33 -2.64
C PHE A 44 2.14 -0.53 -1.39
N GLU A 45 3.06 -1.50 -1.43
CA GLU A 45 3.44 -2.26 -0.22
C GLU A 45 4.05 -1.35 0.87
N GLY A 46 4.75 -0.29 0.47
CA GLY A 46 5.22 0.75 1.39
C GLY A 46 4.06 1.50 2.06
N LEU A 47 3.01 1.85 1.30
CA LEU A 47 1.80 2.51 1.83
C LEU A 47 1.04 1.60 2.81
N VAL A 48 0.93 0.30 2.51
CA VAL A 48 0.34 -0.68 3.43
C VAL A 48 1.08 -0.68 4.76
N ALA A 49 2.42 -0.73 4.72
CA ALA A 49 3.24 -0.76 5.92
C ALA A 49 3.14 0.54 6.74
N VAL A 50 3.10 1.70 6.07
CA VAL A 50 2.93 3.01 6.72
C VAL A 50 1.57 3.12 7.38
N ALA A 51 0.48 2.81 6.66
CA ALA A 51 -0.88 2.85 7.20
C ALA A 51 -1.03 1.90 8.41
N ALA A 52 -0.48 0.69 8.32
CA ALA A 52 -0.52 -0.25 9.41
C ALA A 52 0.32 0.20 10.62
N ALA A 53 1.46 0.86 10.41
CA ALA A 53 2.27 1.44 11.48
C ALA A 53 1.57 2.62 12.17
N LYS A 54 0.80 3.42 11.42
CA LYS A 54 -0.06 4.50 11.93
C LYS A 54 -1.32 3.99 12.65
N GLY A 55 -1.62 2.69 12.59
CA GLY A 55 -2.86 2.10 13.13
C GLY A 55 -4.09 2.34 12.25
N GLU A 56 -3.90 2.82 11.02
CA GLU A 56 -4.94 3.07 10.03
C GLU A 56 -5.30 1.76 9.31
N ASN A 57 -5.82 0.78 10.06
CA ASN A 57 -6.05 -0.58 9.58
C ASN A 57 -6.92 -0.62 8.32
N GLU A 58 -7.94 0.23 8.24
CA GLU A 58 -8.83 0.29 7.07
C GLU A 58 -8.09 0.72 5.80
N ARG A 59 -7.23 1.75 5.90
CA ARG A 59 -6.37 2.20 4.79
C ARG A 59 -5.36 1.12 4.42
N ALA A 60 -4.77 0.44 5.40
CA ALA A 60 -3.83 -0.66 5.15
C ALA A 60 -4.47 -1.80 4.35
N VAL A 61 -5.71 -2.19 4.69
CA VAL A 61 -6.46 -3.24 3.97
C VAL A 61 -6.79 -2.80 2.55
N LEU A 62 -7.25 -1.55 2.38
CA LEU A 62 -7.57 -1.03 1.06
C LEU A 62 -6.35 -0.94 0.15
N PHE A 63 -5.21 -0.43 0.66
CA PHE A 63 -3.96 -0.40 -0.11
C PHE A 63 -3.41 -1.79 -0.42
N ALA A 64 -3.68 -2.79 0.43
CA ALA A 64 -3.28 -4.17 0.16
C ALA A 64 -4.07 -4.79 -0.99
N GLY A 65 -5.38 -4.53 -1.08
CA GLY A 65 -6.21 -4.93 -2.22
C GLY A 65 -5.76 -4.25 -3.52
N ALA A 66 -5.45 -2.96 -3.45
CA ALA A 66 -4.87 -2.20 -4.56
C ALA A 66 -3.54 -2.77 -5.05
N ALA A 67 -2.62 -3.08 -4.13
CA ALA A 67 -1.32 -3.67 -4.45
C ALA A 67 -1.48 -5.01 -5.18
N GLU A 68 -2.49 -5.80 -4.83
CA GLU A 68 -2.82 -7.05 -5.51
C GLU A 68 -3.33 -6.81 -6.94
N ALA A 69 -4.32 -5.93 -7.13
CA ALA A 69 -4.83 -5.62 -8.46
C ALA A 69 -3.73 -5.12 -9.41
N ILE A 70 -2.83 -4.28 -8.91
CA ILE A 70 -1.71 -3.76 -9.71
C ILE A 70 -0.75 -4.88 -10.09
N ARG A 71 -0.49 -5.85 -9.20
CA ARG A 71 0.32 -7.03 -9.52
C ARG A 71 -0.31 -7.90 -10.60
N ASP A 72 -1.61 -8.14 -10.51
CA ASP A 72 -2.36 -8.93 -11.49
C ASP A 72 -2.25 -8.30 -12.89
N VAL A 73 -2.31 -6.96 -12.97
CA VAL A 73 -2.17 -6.21 -14.24
C VAL A 73 -0.73 -6.21 -14.76
N VAL A 74 0.26 -6.07 -13.88
CA VAL A 74 1.68 -5.98 -14.26
C VAL A 74 2.28 -7.36 -14.54
N GLY A 75 1.63 -8.45 -14.09
CA GLY A 75 2.16 -9.81 -14.17
C GLY A 75 3.38 -10.04 -13.27
N SER A 76 3.53 -9.21 -12.22
CA SER A 76 4.68 -9.27 -11.31
C SER A 76 4.34 -10.11 -10.09
N MET A 77 5.20 -11.07 -9.77
CA MET A 77 5.12 -11.81 -8.51
C MET A 77 5.67 -10.93 -7.38
N ALA A 78 4.90 -10.79 -6.30
CA ALA A 78 5.42 -10.18 -5.08
C ALA A 78 6.64 -10.97 -4.60
N SER A 79 7.67 -10.27 -4.12
CA SER A 79 8.77 -10.98 -3.46
C SER A 79 8.24 -11.70 -2.21
N PRO A 80 8.74 -12.90 -1.87
CA PRO A 80 8.29 -13.63 -0.67
C PRO A 80 8.38 -12.80 0.61
N THR A 81 9.37 -11.93 0.72
CA THR A 81 9.54 -11.01 1.85
C THR A 81 8.39 -9.99 1.93
N LEU A 82 8.01 -9.39 0.81
CA LEU A 82 6.91 -8.42 0.76
C LEU A 82 5.56 -9.09 1.05
N GLN A 83 5.37 -10.30 0.53
CA GLN A 83 4.19 -11.10 0.84
C GLN A 83 4.07 -11.39 2.34
N SER A 84 5.15 -11.84 3.00
CA SER A 84 5.14 -12.08 4.45
C SER A 84 4.87 -10.81 5.26
N ILE A 85 5.39 -9.66 4.84
CA ILE A 85 5.12 -8.36 5.51
C ILE A 85 3.64 -8.00 5.38
N ARG A 86 3.08 -8.09 4.17
CA ARG A 86 1.66 -7.84 3.91
C ARG A 86 0.77 -8.78 4.72
N ASP A 87 1.07 -10.08 4.71
CA ASP A 87 0.28 -11.08 5.43
C ASP A 87 0.30 -10.84 6.95
N GLY A 88 1.42 -10.39 7.50
CA GLY A 88 1.52 -9.96 8.90
C GLY A 88 0.61 -8.79 9.23
N TYR A 89 0.56 -7.77 8.37
CA TYR A 89 -0.34 -6.62 8.55
C TYR A 89 -1.81 -6.99 8.36
N LEU A 90 -2.14 -7.79 7.35
CA LEU A 90 -3.51 -8.25 7.12
C LEU A 90 -4.01 -9.15 8.26
N THR A 91 -3.14 -9.97 8.85
CA THR A 91 -3.49 -10.77 10.04
C THR A 91 -3.84 -9.86 11.22
N ARG A 92 -3.09 -8.77 11.43
CA ARG A 92 -3.39 -7.78 12.47
C ARG A 92 -4.67 -7.01 12.16
N ALA A 93 -4.90 -6.60 10.91
CA ALA A 93 -6.12 -5.91 10.53
C ALA A 93 -7.36 -6.81 10.69
N ARG A 94 -7.27 -8.10 10.34
CA ARG A 94 -8.34 -9.09 10.55
C ARG A 94 -8.70 -9.33 12.02
N SER A 95 -7.76 -9.11 12.95
CA SER A 95 -8.07 -9.23 14.38
C SER A 95 -8.64 -7.96 15.00
N GLN A 96 -8.56 -6.83 14.30
CA GLN A 96 -9.01 -5.52 14.79
C GLN A 96 -10.24 -4.99 14.05
N LEU A 97 -10.55 -5.50 12.86
CA LEU A 97 -11.72 -5.15 12.07
C LEU A 97 -12.72 -6.31 12.05
N GLU A 98 -14.01 -5.99 11.87
CA GLU A 98 -15.00 -7.00 11.55
C GLU A 98 -14.70 -7.64 10.19
N ALA A 99 -14.94 -8.95 10.06
CA ALA A 99 -14.63 -9.70 8.85
C ALA A 99 -15.33 -9.11 7.59
N ALA A 100 -16.58 -8.68 7.73
CA ALA A 100 -17.32 -8.06 6.62
C ALA A 100 -16.69 -6.72 6.17
N THR A 101 -16.23 -5.90 7.12
CA THR A 101 -15.54 -4.64 6.84
C THR A 101 -14.20 -4.88 6.17
N PHE A 102 -13.44 -5.87 6.64
CA PHE A 102 -12.17 -6.26 6.03
C PHE A 102 -12.36 -6.67 4.57
N GLU A 103 -13.23 -7.64 4.30
CA GLU A 103 -13.44 -8.14 2.93
C GLU A 103 -13.97 -7.04 2.02
N SER A 104 -14.91 -6.21 2.50
CA SER A 104 -15.42 -5.06 1.74
C SER A 104 -14.33 -4.05 1.38
N LEU A 105 -13.43 -3.71 2.31
CA LEU A 105 -12.34 -2.76 2.06
C LEU A 105 -11.30 -3.34 1.12
N TYR A 106 -11.01 -4.63 1.28
CA TYR A 106 -10.05 -5.34 0.46
C TYR A 106 -10.52 -5.45 -1.00
N ASP A 107 -11.76 -5.89 -1.22
CA ASP A 107 -12.38 -5.96 -2.53
C ASP A 107 -12.49 -4.59 -3.19
N ARG A 108 -12.85 -3.58 -2.40
CA ARG A 108 -12.90 -2.20 -2.87
C ARG A 108 -11.53 -1.70 -3.30
N GLY A 109 -10.49 -1.98 -2.54
CA GLY A 109 -9.11 -1.67 -2.92
C GLY A 109 -8.71 -2.36 -4.23
N LYS A 110 -9.08 -3.62 -4.39
CA LYS A 110 -8.79 -4.42 -5.60
C LYS A 110 -9.53 -3.90 -6.85
N ALA A 111 -10.76 -3.39 -6.67
CA ALA A 111 -11.56 -2.84 -7.76
C ALA A 111 -11.25 -1.36 -8.08
N MET A 112 -10.53 -0.66 -7.20
CA MET A 112 -10.33 0.78 -7.33
C MET A 112 -9.33 1.13 -8.45
N PRO A 113 -9.63 2.13 -9.31
CA PRO A 113 -8.67 2.61 -10.30
C PRO A 113 -7.42 3.18 -9.62
N LEU A 114 -6.25 2.94 -10.22
CA LEU A 114 -4.96 3.38 -9.69
C LEU A 114 -4.93 4.89 -9.34
N ASP A 115 -5.46 5.74 -10.22
CA ASP A 115 -5.50 7.19 -10.01
C ASP A 115 -6.29 7.58 -8.74
N ARG A 116 -7.38 6.84 -8.44
CA ARG A 116 -8.20 7.07 -7.25
C ARG A 116 -7.50 6.59 -5.98
N ILE A 117 -6.72 5.52 -6.06
CA ILE A 117 -5.94 5.03 -4.91
C ILE A 117 -4.81 6.02 -4.59
N ILE A 118 -4.21 6.63 -5.61
CA ILE A 118 -3.18 7.67 -5.46
C ILE A 118 -3.80 8.95 -4.87
N GLU A 119 -4.97 9.37 -5.35
CA GLU A 119 -5.73 10.48 -4.78
C GLU A 119 -6.06 10.23 -3.28
N LEU A 120 -6.41 9.00 -2.91
CA LEU A 120 -6.66 8.60 -1.52
C LEU A 120 -5.38 8.62 -0.66
N ALA A 121 -4.24 8.23 -1.25
CA ALA A 121 -2.95 8.32 -0.57
C ALA A 121 -2.55 9.79 -0.33
N LEU A 122 -2.75 10.65 -1.33
CA LEU A 122 -2.46 12.10 -1.28
C LEU A 122 -3.35 12.87 -0.30
N SER A 123 -4.63 12.53 -0.23
CA SER A 123 -5.61 13.27 0.57
C SER A 123 -5.55 12.94 2.06
N GLY A 124 -4.83 11.88 2.47
CA GLY A 124 -4.79 11.40 3.86
C GLY A 124 -6.17 11.01 4.41
N GLY A 125 -7.19 10.92 3.55
CA GLY A 125 -8.58 10.72 3.94
C GLY A 125 -8.86 9.27 4.33
N ALA A 126 -9.83 9.09 5.23
CA ALA A 126 -10.39 7.77 5.52
C ALA A 126 -11.10 7.22 4.26
N PRO A 127 -11.02 5.90 4.01
CA PRO A 127 -11.75 5.28 2.91
C PRO A 127 -13.24 5.24 3.25
N VAL A 128 -13.99 6.29 2.88
CA VAL A 128 -15.45 6.43 3.11
C VAL A 128 -16.24 5.39 2.36
#